data_AF-A0A933N7Y5-F1
#
_entry.id   AF-A0A933N7Y5-F1
#
_cell.length_a   1.000
_cell.length_b   1.000
_cell.length_c   1.000
_cell.angle_alpha   90.00
_cell.angle_beta   90.00
_cell.angle_gamma   90.00
#
_symmetry.space_group_name_H-M   'P 1'
#
loop_
_entity.id
_entity.type
_entity.pdbx_description
1 polymer ?
#
loop_
_entity_poly.entity_id
_entity_poly.type
_entity_poly.pdbx_seq_one_letter_code
_entity_poly.pdbx_strand_id
1 'polypeptide(L)'
;MTNTIGFRPPALSSPVDLPSDEAELRTIDLFAAATNMAGWLEDLGPWIREWASGIENRAPLFGARAPEGAMPRARLELQEEVGRRAVRGAGLELARPVSMRKNGADATLSDLQSGAIDVARRELDAGVRVDPRLGANRGDRVDEYAKDAKMQTGLPWCGFFAQYAYGEAARTAGGERTERMQLHSMQKARSYFMYRDYTNASASRNQQLDQLASKQEAEGSARRYLVVEGSSGERFAKLQKRPHESYSLRELPLRPGDVALFSKGHIGLVEKYDQATGRLTTIEGNSTGGAVRRTVYDLNDPRQRAGFEGFGRPALSDFELPDNEPTETKSGREAPKSEGASRPATSGVGPRPESAVGGRAFMAELKGLPPAARESAILREVEKGNLPEFLRELKPVSVSFVDSKGQRHEGQIRVMPDYLAIGSNDDFVRVPMTPKTAQAVADRLGCVLPTRKMVDQIYAQSTTKLTPQPMTKDREKVATFEAHNRLIEGQLGDRGAGELVSGHKKDIVMTRELAKRPNKVAIYGWHQPDGKPIQPLSTIHDASYLDYSHGARMVAGTMIVDGRERSVAEVLADKDLAGLLSDEGPIATARVAR
;
A
#
# COMPACT_ATOMS: atom_id res chain seq x y z
N MET A 1 64.54 -11.15 40.63
CA MET A 1 64.42 -12.05 41.81
C MET A 1 62.92 -12.21 42.05
N THR A 2 62.34 -13.35 41.65
CA THR A 2 61.87 -14.45 42.55
C THR A 2 60.58 -14.09 43.34
N ASN A 3 59.55 -14.94 43.45
CA ASN A 3 59.31 -16.27 42.87
C ASN A 3 57.80 -16.61 42.81
N THR A 4 57.46 -17.72 42.14
CA THR A 4 56.11 -18.33 42.07
C THR A 4 55.80 -19.22 43.30
N ILE A 5 54.73 -20.05 43.23
CA ILE A 5 54.29 -21.15 44.14
C ILE A 5 53.26 -20.68 45.21
N GLY A 6 52.06 -21.26 45.42
CA GLY A 6 51.28 -22.29 44.69
C GLY A 6 51.18 -23.66 45.38
N PHE A 7 50.00 -24.07 45.92
CA PHE A 7 49.73 -25.47 46.33
C PHE A 7 48.21 -25.83 46.37
N ARG A 8 47.91 -27.14 46.30
CA ARG A 8 46.60 -27.87 46.16
C ARG A 8 46.70 -29.20 46.97
N PRO A 9 45.70 -30.12 47.02
CA PRO A 9 44.24 -30.00 46.91
C PRO A 9 43.60 -30.30 48.30
N PRO A 10 43.04 -31.48 48.73
CA PRO A 10 42.58 -32.73 48.08
C PRO A 10 41.03 -32.77 47.86
N ALA A 11 40.38 -33.94 47.95
CA ALA A 11 38.91 -34.16 47.81
C ALA A 11 38.46 -35.49 48.48
N LEU A 12 37.14 -35.73 48.56
CA LEU A 12 36.32 -36.97 48.83
C LEU A 12 35.08 -36.56 49.70
N SER A 13 33.86 -37.10 49.60
CA SER A 13 33.21 -38.12 48.73
C SER A 13 31.66 -37.97 48.77
N SER A 14 30.94 -38.41 47.74
CA SER A 14 29.46 -38.57 47.66
C SER A 14 28.94 -39.72 48.59
N PRO A 15 27.61 -39.99 48.86
CA PRO A 15 26.47 -39.87 47.92
C PRO A 15 24.99 -39.65 48.45
N VAL A 16 24.05 -39.51 47.48
CA VAL A 16 22.61 -39.91 47.45
C VAL A 16 21.49 -39.18 48.26
N ASP A 17 20.52 -38.66 47.49
CA ASP A 17 19.04 -38.46 47.59
C ASP A 17 18.24 -37.86 48.78
N LEU A 18 17.12 -37.26 48.33
CA LEU A 18 15.94 -36.55 48.89
C LEU A 18 15.14 -37.34 49.99
N PRO A 19 14.14 -36.77 50.74
CA PRO A 19 13.22 -35.68 50.34
C PRO A 19 12.65 -34.74 51.46
N SER A 20 11.51 -34.11 51.14
CA SER A 20 10.43 -33.50 51.96
C SER A 20 10.54 -32.05 52.49
N ASP A 21 9.95 -31.15 51.70
CA ASP A 21 8.79 -30.29 51.99
C ASP A 21 8.75 -29.27 53.14
N GLU A 22 8.17 -28.13 52.73
CA GLU A 22 7.89 -26.87 53.40
C GLU A 22 6.88 -26.97 54.56
N ALA A 23 7.02 -26.07 55.55
CA ALA A 23 5.88 -25.27 56.02
C ALA A 23 6.34 -23.95 56.68
N GLU A 24 6.05 -22.87 55.95
CA GLU A 24 5.36 -21.64 56.41
C GLU A 24 5.98 -20.64 57.41
N LEU A 25 5.90 -19.35 57.04
CA LEU A 25 5.05 -18.36 57.73
C LEU A 25 4.97 -16.99 56.99
N ARG A 26 3.73 -16.52 56.72
CA ARG A 26 3.28 -15.14 56.37
C ARG A 26 3.49 -14.71 54.89
N THR A 27 2.50 -14.52 54.00
CA THR A 27 1.01 -14.29 54.08
C THR A 27 0.62 -13.03 54.87
N ILE A 28 -0.29 -12.11 54.48
CA ILE A 28 -1.44 -11.98 53.53
C ILE A 28 -1.46 -10.49 53.03
N ASP A 29 -2.13 -9.97 51.98
CA ASP A 29 -3.08 -10.44 50.93
C ASP A 29 -2.43 -10.45 49.52
N LEU A 30 -2.94 -11.03 48.42
CA LEU A 30 -4.07 -11.93 48.14
C LEU A 30 -5.52 -11.41 48.00
N PHE A 31 -5.82 -10.77 46.86
CA PHE A 31 -7.04 -11.10 46.09
C PHE A 31 -6.78 -10.91 44.56
N ALA A 32 -7.39 -11.76 43.73
CA ALA A 32 -7.34 -11.75 42.26
C ALA A 32 -6.03 -12.21 41.54
N ALA A 33 -5.38 -13.27 42.04
CA ALA A 33 -4.35 -14.01 41.26
C ALA A 33 -4.38 -15.53 41.49
N ALA A 34 -5.56 -16.16 41.58
CA ALA A 34 -5.69 -17.62 41.52
C ALA A 34 -7.14 -18.09 41.22
N THR A 35 -7.53 -18.11 39.95
CA THR A 35 -8.56 -19.05 39.47
C THR A 35 -8.26 -19.48 38.03
N ASN A 36 -7.90 -20.76 37.90
CA ASN A 36 -7.95 -21.60 36.70
C ASN A 36 -7.10 -21.21 35.49
N MET A 37 -5.80 -21.51 35.59
CA MET A 37 -5.03 -22.06 34.45
C MET A 37 -5.40 -23.54 34.17
N ALA A 38 -6.67 -23.89 34.40
CA ALA A 38 -7.30 -25.20 34.24
C ALA A 38 -8.68 -25.08 33.54
N GLY A 39 -8.90 -24.00 32.78
CA GLY A 39 -10.08 -23.81 31.92
C GLY A 39 -9.79 -23.90 30.42
N TRP A 40 -8.52 -23.99 30.02
CA TRP A 40 -8.09 -23.87 28.62
C TRP A 40 -8.05 -25.17 27.81
N LEU A 41 -8.68 -26.23 28.31
CA LEU A 41 -8.90 -27.49 27.57
C LEU A 41 -10.33 -28.05 27.67
N GLU A 42 -11.29 -27.34 28.28
CA GLU A 42 -12.70 -27.77 28.34
C GLU A 42 -13.68 -26.89 27.53
N ASP A 43 -13.34 -25.62 27.25
CA ASP A 43 -14.21 -24.70 26.47
C ASP A 43 -14.29 -24.97 24.95
N LEU A 44 -13.67 -26.05 24.46
CA LEU A 44 -13.90 -26.58 23.11
C LEU A 44 -14.98 -27.69 23.07
N GLY A 45 -15.48 -28.13 24.24
CA GLY A 45 -16.45 -29.21 24.37
C GLY A 45 -17.90 -28.92 23.93
N PRO A 46 -18.45 -27.70 24.10
CA PRO A 46 -19.83 -27.38 23.67
C PRO A 46 -19.95 -27.11 22.16
N TRP A 47 -19.03 -26.31 21.59
CA TRP A 47 -19.08 -25.91 20.17
C TRP A 47 -18.89 -27.10 19.21
N ILE A 48 -18.08 -28.10 19.60
CA ILE A 48 -17.90 -29.33 18.82
C ILE A 48 -19.12 -30.27 18.92
N ARG A 49 -19.92 -30.19 19.98
CA ARG A 49 -21.16 -30.98 20.11
C ARG A 49 -22.36 -30.34 19.42
N GLU A 50 -22.45 -29.01 19.41
CA GLU A 50 -23.46 -28.27 18.62
C GLU A 50 -23.19 -28.38 17.10
N TRP A 51 -21.93 -28.57 16.70
CA TRP A 51 -21.54 -28.90 15.31
C TRP A 51 -21.83 -30.36 14.92
N ALA A 52 -22.09 -31.26 15.88
CA ALA A 52 -22.28 -32.69 15.66
C ALA A 52 -23.75 -33.17 15.68
N SER A 53 -24.69 -32.37 16.21
CA SER A 53 -26.12 -32.71 16.27
C SER A 53 -26.98 -32.07 15.16
N GLY A 54 -26.36 -31.36 14.21
CA GLY A 54 -27.04 -30.74 13.05
C GLY A 54 -27.13 -31.63 11.80
N ILE A 55 -27.06 -32.95 11.92
CA ILE A 55 -27.07 -33.88 10.78
C ILE A 55 -28.51 -34.26 10.40
N GLU A 56 -29.29 -33.28 9.95
CA GLU A 56 -30.62 -33.54 9.38
C GLU A 56 -31.00 -32.49 8.32
N ASN A 57 -30.36 -32.58 7.15
CA ASN A 57 -30.87 -32.26 5.81
C ASN A 57 -29.70 -32.22 4.79
N ARG A 58 -29.40 -33.36 4.17
CA ARG A 58 -28.54 -33.39 2.97
C ARG A 58 -29.38 -33.05 1.75
N ALA A 59 -28.87 -32.17 0.89
CA ALA A 59 -29.24 -32.22 -0.53
C ALA A 59 -28.83 -33.60 -1.11
N PRO A 60 -29.63 -34.22 -1.98
CA PRO A 60 -29.43 -35.61 -2.37
C PRO A 60 -28.15 -35.83 -3.19
N LEU A 61 -27.60 -37.04 -3.07
CA LEU A 61 -26.60 -37.55 -4.02
C LEU A 61 -27.20 -37.61 -5.43
N PHE A 62 -26.36 -37.35 -6.44
CA PHE A 62 -26.72 -37.45 -7.85
C PHE A 62 -27.32 -38.85 -8.15
N GLY A 63 -28.63 -38.90 -8.44
CA GLY A 63 -29.36 -40.14 -8.76
C GLY A 63 -30.56 -40.50 -7.86
N ALA A 64 -30.79 -39.82 -6.73
CA ALA A 64 -31.95 -40.11 -5.87
C ALA A 64 -33.27 -39.49 -6.41
N ARG A 65 -34.40 -40.19 -6.21
CA ARG A 65 -35.76 -39.68 -6.54
C ARG A 65 -36.17 -38.58 -5.56
N ALA A 66 -36.97 -37.62 -6.04
CA ALA A 66 -37.51 -36.53 -5.24
C ALA A 66 -38.49 -37.05 -4.16
N PRO A 67 -38.53 -36.41 -2.97
CA PRO A 67 -39.40 -36.84 -1.87
C PRO A 67 -40.88 -36.57 -2.14
N GLU A 68 -41.73 -37.39 -1.53
CA GLU A 68 -43.18 -37.37 -1.70
C GLU A 68 -43.77 -36.08 -1.10
N GLY A 69 -44.64 -35.39 -1.86
CA GLY A 69 -45.19 -34.08 -1.49
C GLY A 69 -44.44 -32.87 -2.10
N ALA A 70 -43.31 -33.05 -2.78
CA ALA A 70 -42.69 -31.99 -3.57
C ALA A 70 -43.64 -31.48 -4.68
N MET A 71 -43.74 -30.16 -4.89
CA MET A 71 -44.65 -29.61 -5.90
C MET A 71 -44.35 -30.16 -7.30
N PRO A 72 -45.35 -30.65 -8.06
CA PRO A 72 -45.13 -31.18 -9.40
C PRO A 72 -44.48 -30.15 -10.31
N ARG A 73 -43.51 -30.59 -11.11
CA ARG A 73 -42.72 -29.77 -12.04
C ARG A 73 -43.58 -28.85 -12.93
N ALA A 74 -44.72 -29.36 -13.42
CA ALA A 74 -45.67 -28.59 -14.21
C ALA A 74 -46.27 -27.36 -13.47
N ARG A 75 -46.33 -27.38 -12.13
CA ARG A 75 -46.81 -26.25 -11.31
C ARG A 75 -45.73 -25.20 -11.05
N LEU A 76 -44.46 -25.63 -10.98
CA LEU A 76 -43.28 -24.75 -10.99
C LEU A 76 -43.14 -24.03 -12.33
N GLU A 77 -43.28 -24.76 -13.44
CA GLU A 77 -43.26 -24.20 -14.79
C GLU A 77 -44.42 -23.21 -15.00
N LEU A 78 -45.61 -23.46 -14.44
CA LEU A 78 -46.73 -22.51 -14.43
C LEU A 78 -46.44 -21.23 -13.62
N GLN A 79 -45.76 -21.33 -12.46
CA GLN A 79 -45.38 -20.16 -11.66
C GLN A 79 -44.31 -19.31 -12.35
N GLU A 80 -43.33 -19.94 -13.01
CA GLU A 80 -42.39 -19.22 -13.87
C GLU A 80 -43.09 -18.54 -15.05
N GLU A 81 -44.08 -19.19 -15.68
CA GLU A 81 -44.81 -18.62 -16.80
C GLU A 81 -45.69 -17.43 -16.39
N VAL A 82 -46.32 -17.48 -15.22
CA VAL A 82 -47.02 -16.34 -14.60
C VAL A 82 -46.05 -15.20 -14.29
N GLY A 83 -44.86 -15.51 -13.75
CA GLY A 83 -43.79 -14.52 -13.54
C GLY A 83 -43.31 -13.85 -14.83
N ARG A 84 -43.10 -14.64 -15.90
CA ARG A 84 -42.73 -14.13 -17.24
C ARG A 84 -43.84 -13.28 -17.85
N ARG A 85 -45.13 -13.56 -17.57
CA ARG A 85 -46.26 -12.72 -17.96
C ARG A 85 -46.30 -11.38 -17.20
N ALA A 86 -46.02 -11.39 -15.90
CA ALA A 86 -45.93 -10.16 -15.11
C ALA A 86 -44.81 -9.23 -15.62
N VAL A 87 -43.65 -9.77 -15.98
CA VAL A 87 -42.54 -9.00 -16.56
C VAL A 87 -42.91 -8.39 -17.93
N ARG A 88 -43.62 -9.13 -18.80
CA ARG A 88 -44.09 -8.58 -20.10
C ARG A 88 -45.16 -7.50 -19.95
N GLY A 89 -45.92 -7.48 -18.85
CA GLY A 89 -46.89 -6.43 -18.56
C GLY A 89 -46.26 -5.12 -18.03
N ALA A 90 -44.99 -5.15 -17.61
CA ALA A 90 -44.33 -4.04 -16.92
C ALA A 90 -43.47 -3.12 -17.82
N GLY A 91 -43.48 -3.32 -19.15
CA GLY A 91 -42.87 -2.37 -20.10
C GLY A 91 -41.35 -2.21 -20.03
N LEU A 92 -40.62 -3.10 -19.35
CA LEU A 92 -39.16 -3.11 -19.31
C LEU A 92 -38.60 -3.87 -20.51
N GLU A 93 -38.13 -3.14 -21.53
CA GLU A 93 -37.50 -3.74 -22.71
C GLU A 93 -36.20 -4.48 -22.35
N LEU A 94 -36.10 -5.73 -22.81
CA LEU A 94 -34.85 -6.47 -22.85
C LEU A 94 -33.94 -5.87 -23.92
N ALA A 95 -32.91 -5.15 -23.49
CA ALA A 95 -31.95 -4.52 -24.40
C ALA A 95 -31.30 -5.54 -25.36
N ARG A 96 -31.59 -5.38 -26.66
CA ARG A 96 -30.85 -5.99 -27.77
C ARG A 96 -30.44 -4.89 -28.76
N PRO A 97 -29.48 -5.22 -29.62
CA PRO A 97 -28.08 -4.80 -29.46
C PRO A 97 -27.87 -3.30 -29.73
N VAL A 98 -27.09 -2.63 -28.89
CA VAL A 98 -26.60 -1.28 -29.20
C VAL A 98 -25.54 -1.37 -30.29
N SER A 99 -25.94 -1.14 -31.54
CA SER A 99 -25.01 -1.06 -32.67
C SER A 99 -24.49 0.39 -32.85
N MET A 100 -23.19 0.51 -33.12
CA MET A 100 -22.49 1.74 -33.52
C MET A 100 -22.30 2.84 -32.45
N ARG A 101 -21.45 2.54 -31.47
CA ARG A 101 -20.34 3.44 -31.08
C ARG A 101 -19.01 2.74 -31.32
N LYS A 102 -18.36 3.02 -32.45
CA LYS A 102 -16.93 2.72 -32.67
C LYS A 102 -16.15 3.88 -32.02
N ASN A 103 -15.27 3.71 -31.03
CA ASN A 103 -14.66 2.50 -30.46
C ASN A 103 -14.96 2.40 -28.95
N GLY A 104 -15.21 1.18 -28.44
CA GLY A 104 -15.40 0.94 -26.99
C GLY A 104 -14.07 0.68 -26.27
N ALA A 105 -14.07 0.71 -24.93
CA ALA A 105 -12.85 0.58 -24.12
C ALA A 105 -12.03 -0.68 -24.42
N ASP A 106 -12.68 -1.81 -24.69
CA ASP A 106 -12.00 -3.06 -25.08
C ASP A 106 -11.25 -2.96 -26.43
N ALA A 107 -11.72 -2.12 -27.36
CA ALA A 107 -11.03 -1.89 -28.62
C ALA A 107 -9.75 -1.06 -28.41
N THR A 108 -9.84 0.04 -27.65
CA THR A 108 -8.66 0.85 -27.26
C THR A 108 -7.65 0.01 -26.47
N LEU A 109 -8.13 -0.88 -25.60
CA LEU A 109 -7.29 -1.86 -24.91
C LEU A 109 -6.64 -2.85 -25.89
N SER A 110 -7.37 -3.36 -26.88
CA SER A 110 -6.84 -4.25 -27.91
C SER A 110 -5.74 -3.58 -28.76
N ASP A 111 -5.84 -2.27 -29.01
CA ASP A 111 -4.81 -1.49 -29.69
C ASP A 111 -3.55 -1.36 -28.83
N LEU A 112 -3.69 -1.02 -27.54
CA LEU A 112 -2.57 -1.03 -26.57
C LEU A 112 -1.91 -2.41 -26.45
N GLN A 113 -2.71 -3.48 -26.37
CA GLN A 113 -2.22 -4.85 -26.29
C GLN A 113 -1.44 -5.26 -27.55
N SER A 114 -1.87 -4.79 -28.73
CA SER A 114 -1.14 -4.97 -30.00
C SER A 114 0.19 -4.21 -29.98
N GLY A 115 0.18 -2.94 -29.53
CA GLY A 115 1.40 -2.14 -29.36
C GLY A 115 2.42 -2.79 -28.40
N ALA A 116 1.95 -3.42 -27.32
CA ALA A 116 2.83 -4.14 -26.39
C ALA A 116 3.50 -5.37 -27.04
N ILE A 117 2.79 -6.07 -27.94
CA ILE A 117 3.40 -7.15 -28.74
C ILE A 117 4.41 -6.61 -29.75
N ASP A 118 4.16 -5.45 -30.34
CA ASP A 118 5.14 -4.84 -31.25
C ASP A 118 6.40 -4.35 -30.52
N VAL A 119 6.29 -3.91 -29.25
CA VAL A 119 7.47 -3.70 -28.39
C VAL A 119 8.19 -5.03 -28.14
N ALA A 120 7.46 -6.07 -27.71
CA ALA A 120 8.03 -7.38 -27.43
C ALA A 120 8.76 -8.01 -28.63
N ARG A 121 8.25 -7.79 -29.86
CA ARG A 121 8.91 -8.16 -31.12
C ARG A 121 10.21 -7.40 -31.33
N ARG A 122 10.24 -6.07 -31.12
CA ARG A 122 11.47 -5.28 -31.24
C ARG A 122 12.56 -5.75 -30.29
N GLU A 123 12.23 -6.06 -29.03
CA GLU A 123 13.23 -6.58 -28.08
C GLU A 123 13.72 -8.00 -28.44
N LEU A 124 12.85 -8.82 -29.04
CA LEU A 124 13.22 -10.14 -29.54
C LEU A 124 14.15 -10.04 -30.76
N ASP A 125 13.83 -9.16 -31.72
CA ASP A 125 14.59 -8.98 -32.95
C ASP A 125 15.94 -8.28 -32.68
N ALA A 126 15.99 -7.38 -31.67
CA ALA A 126 17.23 -6.87 -31.08
C ALA A 126 18.04 -7.96 -30.33
N GLY A 127 17.45 -9.13 -30.10
CA GLY A 127 18.13 -10.28 -29.49
C GLY A 127 18.50 -10.06 -28.02
N VAL A 128 17.69 -9.30 -27.28
CA VAL A 128 17.97 -8.90 -25.89
C VAL A 128 18.17 -10.11 -24.99
N ARG A 129 19.25 -10.07 -24.20
CA ARG A 129 19.65 -11.13 -23.27
C ARG A 129 20.46 -10.57 -22.11
N VAL A 130 20.61 -11.38 -21.07
CA VAL A 130 21.52 -11.09 -19.96
C VAL A 130 22.97 -11.05 -20.44
N ASP A 131 23.75 -10.14 -19.86
CA ASP A 131 25.20 -10.11 -19.98
C ASP A 131 25.82 -10.80 -18.75
N PRO A 132 26.45 -11.98 -18.90
CA PRO A 132 27.10 -12.68 -17.80
C PRO A 132 28.16 -11.85 -17.06
N ARG A 133 28.74 -10.83 -17.70
CA ARG A 133 29.74 -9.93 -17.11
C ARG A 133 29.15 -8.99 -16.06
N LEU A 134 27.86 -8.68 -16.15
CA LEU A 134 27.16 -7.77 -15.23
C LEU A 134 26.49 -8.51 -14.06
N GLY A 135 26.37 -9.85 -14.13
CA GLY A 135 25.82 -10.71 -13.10
C GLY A 135 24.55 -11.46 -13.52
N ALA A 136 23.99 -12.24 -12.59
CA ALA A 136 22.76 -13.01 -12.85
C ALA A 136 21.56 -12.07 -13.06
N ASN A 137 20.75 -12.30 -14.10
CA ASN A 137 19.62 -11.45 -14.49
C ASN A 137 19.98 -9.96 -14.74
N ARG A 138 21.19 -9.69 -15.26
CA ARG A 138 21.70 -8.33 -15.57
C ARG A 138 22.02 -8.20 -17.05
N GLY A 139 21.99 -6.99 -17.58
CA GLY A 139 22.27 -6.68 -18.99
C GLY A 139 21.74 -5.29 -19.30
N ASP A 140 22.40 -4.47 -20.13
CA ASP A 140 22.06 -3.04 -20.28
C ASP A 140 20.54 -2.82 -20.51
N ARG A 141 19.98 -3.49 -21.53
CA ARG A 141 18.53 -3.44 -21.85
C ARG A 141 17.64 -4.19 -20.84
N VAL A 142 18.17 -5.18 -20.12
CA VAL A 142 17.45 -5.92 -19.07
C VAL A 142 17.30 -5.07 -17.80
N ASP A 143 18.33 -4.29 -17.48
CA ASP A 143 18.36 -3.37 -16.35
C ASP A 143 17.41 -2.19 -16.57
N GLU A 144 17.25 -1.73 -17.82
CA GLU A 144 16.21 -0.76 -18.20
C GLU A 144 14.79 -1.26 -17.91
N TYR A 145 14.49 -2.54 -18.17
CA TYR A 145 13.17 -3.11 -17.79
C TYR A 145 12.96 -3.10 -16.27
N ALA A 146 13.99 -3.46 -15.49
CA ALA A 146 13.92 -3.40 -14.05
C ALA A 146 13.72 -1.95 -13.57
N LYS A 147 14.38 -0.98 -14.22
CA LYS A 147 14.27 0.44 -13.91
C LYS A 147 12.88 1.01 -14.21
N ASP A 148 12.28 0.71 -15.37
CA ASP A 148 10.88 1.07 -15.70
C ASP A 148 9.88 0.43 -14.72
N ALA A 149 10.14 -0.82 -14.33
CA ALA A 149 9.35 -1.51 -13.31
C ALA A 149 9.58 -0.97 -11.88
N LYS A 150 10.48 0.01 -11.67
CA LYS A 150 10.90 0.54 -10.35
C LYS A 150 11.47 -0.55 -9.41
N MET A 151 12.08 -1.59 -9.98
CA MET A 151 12.60 -2.77 -9.28
C MET A 151 14.14 -2.82 -9.31
N GLN A 152 14.72 -3.56 -8.34
CA GLN A 152 16.16 -3.80 -8.33
C GLN A 152 16.58 -4.66 -9.53
N THR A 153 17.69 -4.27 -10.17
CA THR A 153 18.36 -5.06 -11.21
C THR A 153 18.89 -6.38 -10.64
N GLY A 154 18.98 -7.43 -11.47
CA GLY A 154 19.45 -8.76 -11.03
C GLY A 154 18.37 -9.68 -10.46
N LEU A 155 17.13 -9.20 -10.37
CA LEU A 155 15.95 -10.02 -10.10
C LEU A 155 15.43 -10.69 -11.40
N PRO A 156 14.73 -11.84 -11.33
CA PRO A 156 14.14 -12.48 -12.51
C PRO A 156 13.17 -11.54 -13.26
N TRP A 157 13.50 -11.24 -14.51
CA TRP A 157 12.96 -10.06 -15.22
C TRP A 157 11.81 -10.33 -16.21
N CYS A 158 11.26 -11.56 -16.25
CA CYS A 158 10.12 -11.90 -17.11
C CYS A 158 8.90 -10.99 -16.88
N GLY A 159 8.65 -10.65 -15.60
CA GLY A 159 7.60 -9.71 -15.20
C GLY A 159 7.87 -8.28 -15.65
N PHE A 160 9.13 -7.83 -15.50
CA PHE A 160 9.54 -6.47 -15.84
C PHE A 160 9.48 -6.24 -17.35
N PHE A 161 9.87 -7.24 -18.16
CA PHE A 161 9.75 -7.21 -19.61
C PHE A 161 8.30 -7.04 -20.08
N ALA A 162 7.35 -7.82 -19.54
CA ALA A 162 5.94 -7.68 -19.89
C ALA A 162 5.39 -6.30 -19.48
N GLN A 163 5.78 -5.81 -18.30
CA GLN A 163 5.38 -4.51 -17.78
C GLN A 163 5.98 -3.33 -18.58
N TYR A 164 7.23 -3.46 -19.02
CA TYR A 164 7.93 -2.51 -19.90
C TYR A 164 7.26 -2.44 -21.28
N ALA A 165 6.94 -3.58 -21.89
CA ALA A 165 6.25 -3.64 -23.17
C ALA A 165 4.91 -2.90 -23.15
N TYR A 166 4.15 -3.05 -22.06
CA TYR A 166 2.92 -2.30 -21.82
C TYR A 166 3.16 -0.81 -21.52
N GLY A 167 4.23 -0.46 -20.80
CA GLY A 167 4.63 0.93 -20.55
C GLY A 167 4.99 1.68 -21.82
N GLU A 168 5.79 1.07 -22.69
CA GLU A 168 6.16 1.61 -24.01
C GLU A 168 4.96 1.73 -24.95
N ALA A 169 4.03 0.77 -24.93
CA ALA A 169 2.79 0.85 -25.71
C ALA A 169 1.93 2.05 -25.27
N ALA A 170 1.78 2.26 -23.95
CA ALA A 170 1.06 3.41 -23.41
C ALA A 170 1.76 4.74 -23.75
N ARG A 171 3.10 4.81 -23.61
CA ARG A 171 3.90 5.98 -24.00
C ARG A 171 3.78 6.30 -25.49
N THR A 172 3.75 5.27 -26.35
CA THR A 172 3.51 5.42 -27.79
C THR A 172 2.10 5.96 -28.09
N ALA A 173 1.11 5.61 -27.27
CA ALA A 173 -0.25 6.13 -27.32
C ALA A 173 -0.43 7.51 -26.62
N GLY A 174 0.66 8.16 -26.22
CA GLY A 174 0.64 9.48 -25.57
C GLY A 174 0.24 9.49 -24.09
N GLY A 175 0.17 8.31 -23.46
CA GLY A 175 -0.19 8.15 -22.05
C GLY A 175 0.84 7.35 -21.25
N GLU A 176 0.45 6.82 -20.10
CA GLU A 176 1.31 5.97 -19.28
C GLU A 176 0.59 4.78 -18.63
N ARG A 177 1.37 3.80 -18.17
CA ARG A 177 0.89 2.63 -17.43
C ARG A 177 0.82 2.97 -15.96
N THR A 178 -0.35 2.82 -15.35
CA THR A 178 -0.54 3.12 -13.92
C THR A 178 0.21 2.12 -13.02
N GLU A 179 0.48 2.53 -11.78
CA GLU A 179 1.09 1.68 -10.76
C GLU A 179 0.20 0.50 -10.33
N ARG A 180 -1.07 0.48 -10.76
CA ARG A 180 -2.02 -0.61 -10.50
C ARG A 180 -1.70 -1.90 -11.27
N MET A 181 -0.91 -1.83 -12.35
CA MET A 181 -0.43 -3.02 -13.07
C MET A 181 0.75 -3.67 -12.32
N GLN A 182 0.57 -4.89 -11.82
CA GLN A 182 1.57 -5.61 -11.02
C GLN A 182 1.99 -6.93 -11.67
N LEU A 183 2.92 -6.89 -12.64
CA LEU A 183 3.37 -8.09 -13.36
C LEU A 183 4.72 -8.65 -12.88
N HIS A 184 5.33 -8.03 -11.86
CA HIS A 184 6.67 -8.33 -11.33
C HIS A 184 7.00 -9.82 -11.03
N SER A 185 6.01 -10.66 -10.77
CA SER A 185 6.16 -12.12 -10.69
C SER A 185 4.87 -12.81 -11.13
N MET A 186 4.93 -14.11 -11.43
CA MET A 186 3.74 -14.90 -11.79
C MET A 186 2.64 -14.80 -10.73
N GLN A 187 2.97 -14.91 -9.44
CA GLN A 187 1.97 -14.87 -8.37
C GLN A 187 1.36 -13.47 -8.19
N LYS A 188 2.16 -12.41 -8.37
CA LYS A 188 1.66 -11.02 -8.40
C LYS A 188 0.71 -10.81 -9.58
N ALA A 189 1.12 -11.24 -10.78
CA ALA A 189 0.31 -11.16 -11.99
C ALA A 189 -1.02 -11.92 -11.84
N ARG A 190 -0.99 -13.18 -11.37
CA ARG A 190 -2.19 -13.99 -11.12
C ARG A 190 -3.15 -13.30 -10.15
N SER A 191 -2.66 -12.78 -9.03
CA SER A 191 -3.49 -12.01 -8.08
C SER A 191 -4.08 -10.77 -8.75
N TYR A 192 -3.27 -9.99 -9.47
CA TYR A 192 -3.68 -8.78 -10.19
C TYR A 192 -4.85 -9.02 -11.16
N PHE A 193 -4.83 -10.11 -11.95
CA PHE A 193 -5.92 -10.51 -12.85
C PHE A 193 -7.15 -11.07 -12.13
N MET A 194 -6.98 -11.62 -10.92
CA MET A 194 -8.08 -12.07 -10.05
C MET A 194 -8.72 -10.95 -9.21
N TYR A 195 -8.33 -9.69 -9.41
CA TYR A 195 -8.67 -8.58 -8.50
C TYR A 195 -8.30 -8.88 -7.04
N ARG A 196 -7.10 -9.42 -6.82
CA ARG A 196 -6.52 -9.65 -5.50
C ARG A 196 -5.12 -9.07 -5.43
N ASP A 197 -4.65 -8.85 -4.22
CA ASP A 197 -3.28 -8.45 -3.96
C ASP A 197 -2.50 -9.66 -3.45
N TYR A 198 -1.34 -9.93 -4.03
CA TYR A 198 -0.52 -11.09 -3.63
C TYR A 198 0.11 -10.93 -2.25
N THR A 199 0.34 -9.68 -1.85
CA THR A 199 0.99 -9.32 -0.58
C THR A 199 0.01 -8.90 0.50
N ASN A 200 -1.23 -8.54 0.13
CA ASN A 200 -2.23 -8.00 1.05
C ASN A 200 -3.61 -8.65 0.87
N ALA A 201 -3.92 -9.66 1.70
CA ALA A 201 -5.19 -10.37 1.65
C ALA A 201 -6.34 -9.69 2.45
N SER A 202 -6.21 -8.42 2.86
CA SER A 202 -7.20 -7.76 3.74
C SER A 202 -8.62 -7.77 3.14
N ALA A 203 -9.63 -7.80 4.01
CA ALA A 203 -11.02 -7.67 3.58
C ALA A 203 -11.29 -6.34 2.86
N SER A 204 -10.63 -5.25 3.28
CA SER A 204 -10.75 -3.93 2.63
C SER A 204 -10.09 -3.92 1.25
N ARG A 205 -8.93 -4.57 1.09
CA ARG A 205 -8.22 -4.72 -0.19
C ARG A 205 -9.07 -5.49 -1.18
N ASN A 206 -9.63 -6.61 -0.73
CA ASN A 206 -10.53 -7.42 -1.54
C ASN A 206 -11.76 -6.60 -1.95
N GLN A 207 -12.39 -5.86 -1.02
CA GLN A 207 -13.55 -5.01 -1.31
C GLN A 207 -13.23 -3.88 -2.30
N GLN A 208 -12.11 -3.17 -2.16
CA GLN A 208 -11.68 -2.16 -3.12
C GLN A 208 -11.44 -2.75 -4.50
N LEU A 209 -10.82 -3.93 -4.57
CA LEU A 209 -10.56 -4.60 -5.83
C LEU A 209 -11.84 -5.18 -6.45
N ASP A 210 -12.85 -5.54 -5.65
CA ASP A 210 -14.19 -5.91 -6.12
C ASP A 210 -14.99 -4.70 -6.62
N GLN A 211 -14.84 -3.54 -5.98
CA GLN A 211 -15.35 -2.27 -6.49
C GLN A 211 -14.65 -1.85 -7.80
N LEU A 212 -13.33 -2.02 -7.88
CA LEU A 212 -12.57 -1.78 -9.11
C LEU A 212 -13.01 -2.74 -10.22
N ALA A 213 -13.21 -4.03 -9.91
CA ALA A 213 -13.75 -5.00 -10.87
C ALA A 213 -15.12 -4.56 -11.40
N SER A 214 -16.01 -4.15 -10.51
CA SER A 214 -17.36 -3.67 -10.86
C SER A 214 -17.31 -2.42 -11.74
N LYS A 215 -16.38 -1.48 -11.44
CA LYS A 215 -16.13 -0.29 -12.25
C LYS A 215 -15.58 -0.63 -13.63
N GLN A 216 -14.54 -1.47 -13.72
CA GLN A 216 -13.90 -1.82 -14.99
C GLN A 216 -14.81 -2.70 -15.87
N GLU A 217 -15.73 -3.47 -15.27
CA GLU A 217 -16.80 -4.18 -15.98
C GLU A 217 -17.80 -3.20 -16.59
N ALA A 218 -18.23 -2.17 -15.84
CA ALA A 218 -19.10 -1.10 -16.34
C ALA A 218 -18.41 -0.21 -17.40
N GLU A 219 -17.09 -0.03 -17.31
CA GLU A 219 -16.26 0.61 -18.35
C GLU A 219 -16.10 -0.27 -19.61
N GLY A 220 -16.50 -1.55 -19.56
CA GLY A 220 -16.44 -2.47 -20.69
C GLY A 220 -15.03 -3.01 -20.98
N SER A 221 -14.12 -2.99 -20.00
CA SER A 221 -12.76 -3.53 -20.14
C SER A 221 -12.20 -4.07 -18.82
N ALA A 222 -12.97 -4.86 -18.08
CA ALA A 222 -12.48 -5.50 -16.85
C ALA A 222 -11.25 -6.40 -17.11
N ARG A 223 -10.33 -6.42 -16.14
CA ARG A 223 -9.29 -7.45 -16.07
C ARG A 223 -9.92 -8.84 -16.09
N ARG A 224 -9.32 -9.76 -16.82
CA ARG A 224 -9.79 -11.15 -16.95
C ARG A 224 -8.70 -12.11 -16.50
N TYR A 225 -9.09 -13.14 -15.73
CA TYR A 225 -8.25 -14.31 -15.48
C TYR A 225 -8.87 -15.51 -16.19
N LEU A 226 -8.35 -15.82 -17.38
CA LEU A 226 -8.85 -16.82 -18.32
C LEU A 226 -8.16 -18.15 -18.03
N VAL A 227 -8.92 -19.22 -17.79
CA VAL A 227 -8.38 -20.56 -17.52
C VAL A 227 -8.97 -21.60 -18.43
N VAL A 228 -8.21 -22.66 -18.68
CA VAL A 228 -8.73 -23.87 -19.33
C VAL A 228 -9.45 -24.71 -18.27
N GLU A 229 -10.60 -25.27 -18.62
CA GLU A 229 -11.33 -26.22 -17.77
C GLU A 229 -10.42 -27.35 -17.24
N GLY A 230 -10.51 -27.65 -15.95
CA GLY A 230 -9.69 -28.69 -15.32
C GLY A 230 -8.19 -28.37 -15.21
N SER A 231 -7.76 -27.14 -15.49
CA SER A 231 -6.37 -26.68 -15.24
C SER A 231 -6.02 -26.56 -13.75
N SER A 232 -4.73 -26.40 -13.46
CA SER A 232 -4.24 -26.06 -12.10
C SER A 232 -4.79 -24.71 -11.62
N GLY A 233 -4.82 -23.70 -12.48
CA GLY A 233 -5.32 -22.37 -12.16
C GLY A 233 -6.83 -22.32 -11.97
N GLU A 234 -7.61 -23.11 -12.72
CA GLU A 234 -9.06 -23.24 -12.46
C GLU A 234 -9.32 -23.86 -11.08
N ARG A 235 -8.63 -24.97 -10.75
CA ARG A 235 -8.72 -25.57 -9.41
C ARG A 235 -8.33 -24.60 -8.31
N PHE A 236 -7.25 -23.84 -8.50
CA PHE A 236 -6.81 -22.80 -7.55
C PHE A 236 -7.86 -21.69 -7.40
N ALA A 237 -8.39 -21.15 -8.51
CA ALA A 237 -9.38 -20.08 -8.48
C ALA A 237 -10.70 -20.51 -7.81
N LYS A 238 -11.19 -21.73 -8.11
CA LYS A 238 -12.37 -22.33 -7.45
C LYS A 238 -12.14 -22.53 -5.96
N LEU A 239 -11.02 -23.14 -5.56
CA LEU A 239 -10.66 -23.36 -4.15
C LEU A 239 -10.57 -22.04 -3.36
N GLN A 240 -9.99 -21.00 -3.98
CA GLN A 240 -9.77 -19.70 -3.37
C GLN A 240 -10.96 -18.73 -3.56
N LYS A 241 -12.07 -19.18 -4.19
CA LYS A 241 -13.27 -18.37 -4.52
C LYS A 241 -12.91 -17.05 -5.21
N ARG A 242 -12.06 -17.10 -6.25
CA ARG A 242 -11.57 -15.92 -6.97
C ARG A 242 -12.28 -15.72 -8.32
N PRO A 243 -12.44 -14.47 -8.79
CA PRO A 243 -12.85 -14.17 -10.16
C PRO A 243 -11.98 -14.94 -11.17
N HIS A 244 -12.63 -15.68 -12.06
CA HIS A 244 -12.01 -16.40 -13.17
C HIS A 244 -13.07 -16.74 -14.23
N GLU A 245 -12.63 -16.92 -15.46
CA GLU A 245 -13.47 -17.35 -16.58
C GLU A 245 -12.88 -18.65 -17.14
N SER A 246 -13.70 -19.71 -17.16
CA SER A 246 -13.26 -21.04 -17.58
C SER A 246 -13.77 -21.36 -18.97
N TYR A 247 -12.88 -21.91 -19.80
CA TYR A 247 -13.14 -22.19 -21.20
C TYR A 247 -12.66 -23.58 -21.61
N SER A 248 -13.35 -24.19 -22.56
CA SER A 248 -12.74 -25.24 -23.39
C SER A 248 -11.60 -24.64 -24.23
N LEU A 249 -10.63 -25.46 -24.65
CA LEU A 249 -9.50 -24.99 -25.47
C LEU A 249 -9.93 -24.31 -26.78
N ARG A 250 -11.07 -24.72 -27.35
CA ARG A 250 -11.58 -24.18 -28.62
C ARG A 250 -12.27 -22.83 -28.45
N GLU A 251 -12.69 -22.49 -27.23
CA GLU A 251 -13.42 -21.26 -26.93
C GLU A 251 -12.57 -20.23 -26.18
N LEU A 252 -11.41 -20.65 -25.64
CA LEU A 252 -10.48 -19.79 -24.90
C LEU A 252 -10.12 -18.53 -25.72
N PRO A 253 -10.56 -17.33 -25.30
CA PRO A 253 -10.62 -16.16 -26.18
C PRO A 253 -9.33 -15.32 -26.11
N LEU A 254 -8.16 -15.97 -26.23
CA LEU A 254 -6.87 -15.27 -26.16
C LEU A 254 -6.65 -14.38 -27.38
N ARG A 255 -6.09 -13.19 -27.15
CA ARG A 255 -5.67 -12.25 -28.20
C ARG A 255 -4.23 -11.78 -27.99
N PRO A 256 -3.60 -11.15 -29.00
CA PRO A 256 -2.28 -10.56 -28.84
C PRO A 256 -2.22 -9.65 -27.61
N GLY A 257 -1.15 -9.77 -26.84
CA GLY A 257 -0.87 -9.00 -25.63
C GLY A 257 -1.41 -9.60 -24.33
N ASP A 258 -2.35 -10.55 -24.35
CA ASP A 258 -2.74 -11.25 -23.11
C ASP A 258 -1.52 -11.89 -22.43
N VAL A 259 -1.48 -11.95 -21.11
CA VAL A 259 -0.32 -12.44 -20.35
C VAL A 259 -0.48 -13.94 -20.06
N ALA A 260 0.40 -14.77 -20.61
CA ALA A 260 0.49 -16.19 -20.26
C ALA A 260 1.16 -16.38 -18.88
N LEU A 261 0.53 -17.17 -18.01
CA LEU A 261 0.98 -17.42 -16.63
C LEU A 261 1.40 -18.89 -16.50
N PHE A 262 2.68 -19.13 -16.22
CA PHE A 262 3.26 -20.47 -16.19
C PHE A 262 3.43 -21.00 -14.78
N SER A 263 3.05 -22.26 -14.56
CA SER A 263 3.15 -23.01 -13.28
C SER A 263 4.57 -23.02 -12.70
N LYS A 264 5.61 -22.83 -13.53
CA LYS A 264 7.02 -22.72 -13.13
C LYS A 264 7.41 -21.36 -12.50
N GLY A 265 6.44 -20.47 -12.24
CA GLY A 265 6.71 -19.14 -11.67
C GLY A 265 7.19 -18.09 -12.69
N HIS A 266 6.74 -18.21 -13.94
CA HIS A 266 7.16 -17.37 -15.07
C HIS A 266 5.94 -16.74 -15.76
N ILE A 267 6.14 -15.65 -16.50
CA ILE A 267 5.11 -15.04 -17.36
C ILE A 267 5.66 -14.67 -18.74
N GLY A 268 4.79 -14.57 -19.74
CA GLY A 268 5.11 -14.08 -21.08
C GLY A 268 3.92 -13.41 -21.73
N LEU A 269 4.13 -12.69 -22.84
CA LEU A 269 3.05 -12.07 -23.61
C LEU A 269 2.59 -13.02 -24.72
N VAL A 270 1.30 -13.22 -24.89
CA VAL A 270 0.70 -14.00 -25.98
C VAL A 270 0.82 -13.20 -27.27
N GLU A 271 1.59 -13.70 -28.23
CA GLU A 271 1.67 -13.10 -29.57
C GLU A 271 0.50 -13.56 -30.46
N LYS A 272 0.10 -14.83 -30.35
CA LYS A 272 -0.99 -15.42 -31.11
C LYS A 272 -1.52 -16.68 -30.43
N TYR A 273 -2.83 -16.92 -30.50
CA TYR A 273 -3.43 -18.23 -30.25
C TYR A 273 -4.26 -18.66 -31.47
N ASP A 274 -4.20 -19.94 -31.81
CA ASP A 274 -5.02 -20.56 -32.85
C ASP A 274 -5.93 -21.61 -32.18
N GLN A 275 -7.21 -21.26 -32.03
CA GLN A 275 -8.24 -22.11 -31.43
C GLN A 275 -8.53 -23.41 -32.22
N ALA A 276 -8.26 -23.43 -33.53
CA ALA A 276 -8.50 -24.60 -34.36
C ALA A 276 -7.40 -25.65 -34.19
N THR A 277 -6.13 -25.21 -34.08
CA THR A 277 -4.96 -26.09 -33.94
C THR A 277 -4.44 -26.21 -32.50
N GLY A 278 -4.94 -25.41 -31.56
CA GLY A 278 -4.46 -25.32 -30.18
C GLY A 278 -3.06 -24.70 -30.03
N ARG A 279 -2.49 -24.15 -31.11
CA ARG A 279 -1.13 -23.59 -31.10
C ARG A 279 -1.12 -22.20 -30.46
N LEU A 280 -0.37 -22.07 -29.37
CA LEU A 280 -0.10 -20.82 -28.68
C LEU A 280 1.32 -20.35 -29.03
N THR A 281 1.48 -19.08 -29.36
CA THR A 281 2.78 -18.42 -29.52
C THR A 281 2.91 -17.30 -28.51
N THR A 282 4.03 -17.27 -27.79
CA THR A 282 4.37 -16.28 -26.76
C THR A 282 5.69 -15.59 -27.08
N ILE A 283 5.87 -14.38 -26.55
CA ILE A 283 7.17 -13.72 -26.40
C ILE A 283 7.46 -13.54 -24.90
N GLU A 284 8.57 -14.08 -24.44
CA GLU A 284 8.94 -14.22 -23.02
C GLU A 284 10.29 -13.56 -22.75
N GLY A 285 10.33 -12.63 -21.80
CA GLY A 285 11.57 -12.15 -21.19
C GLY A 285 12.09 -13.14 -20.15
N ASN A 286 13.40 -13.16 -19.91
CA ASN A 286 14.08 -14.13 -19.03
C ASN A 286 13.74 -15.60 -19.31
N SER A 287 13.53 -15.97 -20.57
CA SER A 287 13.34 -17.35 -21.00
C SER A 287 14.71 -18.03 -21.24
N THR A 288 14.75 -19.20 -21.88
CA THR A 288 15.96 -20.05 -21.99
C THR A 288 17.20 -19.28 -22.46
N GLY A 289 18.26 -19.34 -21.63
CA GLY A 289 19.50 -18.58 -21.80
C GLY A 289 19.47 -17.16 -21.24
N GLY A 290 18.46 -16.80 -20.45
CA GLY A 290 18.28 -15.45 -19.91
C GLY A 290 18.01 -14.44 -21.02
N ALA A 291 17.14 -14.77 -21.98
CA ALA A 291 16.91 -13.96 -23.18
C ALA A 291 15.42 -13.69 -23.42
N VAL A 292 15.12 -12.67 -24.23
CA VAL A 292 13.82 -12.54 -24.88
C VAL A 292 13.71 -13.65 -25.93
N ARG A 293 12.65 -14.46 -25.86
CA ARG A 293 12.42 -15.60 -26.77
C ARG A 293 10.98 -15.63 -27.24
N ARG A 294 10.79 -15.98 -28.51
CA ARG A 294 9.50 -16.46 -29.01
C ARG A 294 9.42 -17.97 -28.78
N THR A 295 8.37 -18.43 -28.11
CA THR A 295 8.10 -19.85 -27.87
C THR A 295 6.77 -20.24 -28.50
N VAL A 296 6.69 -21.46 -29.03
CA VAL A 296 5.43 -22.02 -29.53
C VAL A 296 5.10 -23.27 -28.72
N TYR A 297 3.87 -23.31 -28.22
CA TYR A 297 3.31 -24.39 -27.43
C TYR A 297 2.12 -25.01 -28.16
N ASP A 298 1.94 -26.32 -27.99
CA ASP A 298 0.71 -27.00 -28.35
C ASP A 298 -0.14 -27.18 -27.08
N LEU A 299 -1.25 -26.44 -26.97
CA LEU A 299 -2.17 -26.58 -25.84
C LEU A 299 -3.05 -27.82 -25.95
N ASN A 300 -3.09 -28.54 -27.07
CA ASN A 300 -3.72 -29.87 -27.13
C ASN A 300 -2.89 -30.93 -26.41
N ASP A 301 -1.56 -30.83 -26.44
CA ASP A 301 -0.65 -31.67 -25.63
C ASP A 301 -0.90 -31.42 -24.13
N PRO A 302 -1.40 -32.41 -23.36
CA PRO A 302 -1.66 -32.23 -21.94
C PRO A 302 -0.41 -31.90 -21.12
N ARG A 303 0.78 -32.29 -21.57
CA ARG A 303 2.05 -32.04 -20.86
C ARG A 303 2.45 -30.57 -20.96
N GLN A 304 2.37 -29.99 -22.16
CA GLN A 304 2.59 -28.56 -22.38
C GLN A 304 1.49 -27.73 -21.73
N ARG A 305 0.22 -28.13 -21.88
CA ARG A 305 -0.93 -27.47 -21.23
C ARG A 305 -0.81 -27.41 -19.70
N ALA A 306 -0.30 -28.47 -19.05
CA ALA A 306 -0.06 -28.47 -17.60
C ALA A 306 1.02 -27.46 -17.14
N GLY A 307 1.85 -26.96 -18.06
CA GLY A 307 2.82 -25.90 -17.80
C GLY A 307 2.20 -24.52 -17.56
N PHE A 308 0.91 -24.34 -17.85
CA PHE A 308 0.16 -23.08 -17.67
C PHE A 308 -0.77 -23.17 -16.46
N GLU A 309 -0.86 -22.09 -15.70
CA GLU A 309 -1.94 -21.89 -14.74
C GLU A 309 -3.14 -21.21 -15.39
N GLY A 310 -2.90 -20.28 -16.32
CA GLY A 310 -3.94 -19.52 -17.01
C GLY A 310 -3.36 -18.36 -17.82
N PHE A 311 -4.24 -17.45 -18.20
CA PHE A 311 -3.92 -16.25 -18.96
C PHE A 311 -4.59 -15.04 -18.33
N GLY A 312 -4.00 -13.86 -18.51
CA GLY A 312 -4.47 -12.62 -17.91
C GLY A 312 -4.67 -11.51 -18.94
N ARG A 313 -5.80 -10.81 -18.90
CA ARG A 313 -6.04 -9.59 -19.67
C ARG A 313 -6.09 -8.39 -18.71
N PRO A 314 -5.32 -7.31 -18.93
CA PRO A 314 -5.41 -6.09 -18.12
C PRO A 314 -6.68 -5.30 -18.46
N ALA A 315 -6.96 -4.23 -17.73
CA ALA A 315 -8.06 -3.31 -18.04
C ALA A 315 -7.56 -2.06 -18.80
N LEU A 316 -8.45 -1.38 -19.56
CA LEU A 316 -8.06 -0.10 -20.19
C LEU A 316 -7.68 0.94 -19.13
N SER A 317 -8.47 1.04 -18.07
CA SER A 317 -8.22 1.99 -16.98
C SER A 317 -7.07 1.58 -16.07
N ASP A 318 -6.29 0.52 -16.37
CA ASP A 318 -4.94 0.31 -15.80
C ASP A 318 -3.87 1.15 -16.53
N PHE A 319 -4.26 1.90 -17.55
CA PHE A 319 -3.49 2.92 -18.26
C PHE A 319 -4.17 4.29 -18.11
N GLU A 320 -3.36 5.34 -18.09
CA GLU A 320 -3.80 6.73 -18.15
C GLU A 320 -3.47 7.25 -19.54
N LEU A 321 -4.48 7.29 -20.41
CA LEU A 321 -4.38 7.77 -21.78
C LEU A 321 -5.00 9.17 -21.89
N PRO A 322 -4.51 10.03 -22.80
CA PRO A 322 -5.17 11.30 -23.09
C PRO A 322 -6.56 11.06 -23.69
N ASP A 323 -7.52 11.90 -23.29
CA ASP A 323 -8.85 11.92 -23.91
C ASP A 323 -8.73 12.35 -25.37
N ASN A 324 -9.01 11.44 -26.30
CA ASN A 324 -9.01 11.70 -27.74
C ASN A 324 -10.24 12.52 -28.16
N GLU A 325 -10.25 13.82 -27.85
CA GLU A 325 -11.06 14.76 -28.65
C GLU A 325 -10.38 14.99 -30.02
N PRO A 326 -11.13 14.98 -31.14
CA PRO A 326 -10.59 15.35 -32.44
C PRO A 326 -10.17 16.82 -32.42
N THR A 327 -8.89 17.09 -32.69
CA THR A 327 -8.33 18.44 -32.69
C THR A 327 -8.89 19.31 -33.82
N GLU A 328 -9.78 20.25 -33.49
CA GLU A 328 -10.01 21.43 -34.34
C GLU A 328 -8.96 22.51 -34.04
N THR A 329 -8.24 22.91 -35.09
CA THR A 329 -7.27 24.01 -35.07
C THR A 329 -7.94 25.36 -34.79
N LYS A 330 -7.51 26.09 -33.75
CA LYS A 330 -7.62 27.55 -33.71
C LYS A 330 -6.34 28.22 -33.23
N SER A 331 -5.74 29.01 -34.13
CA SER A 331 -4.69 29.96 -33.80
C SER A 331 -5.26 31.14 -33.02
N GLY A 332 -4.60 31.53 -31.93
CA GLY A 332 -4.92 32.77 -31.22
C GLY A 332 -3.75 33.18 -30.32
N ARG A 333 -3.07 34.27 -30.69
CA ARG A 333 -2.09 34.92 -29.79
C ARG A 333 -2.84 35.61 -28.65
N GLU A 334 -2.48 35.31 -27.41
CA GLU A 334 -2.50 36.30 -26.33
C GLU A 334 -1.19 36.24 -25.53
N ALA A 335 -0.83 37.39 -24.95
CA ALA A 335 0.50 37.68 -24.40
C ALA A 335 0.61 37.25 -22.91
N PRO A 336 1.83 37.19 -22.33
CA PRO A 336 2.07 36.38 -21.15
C PRO A 336 1.47 37.00 -19.87
N LYS A 337 0.76 36.17 -19.10
CA LYS A 337 0.50 36.44 -17.68
C LYS A 337 1.57 35.75 -16.84
N SER A 338 2.05 36.48 -15.84
CA SER A 338 3.13 36.07 -14.95
C SER A 338 2.69 34.94 -14.01
N GLU A 339 3.10 33.71 -14.29
CA GLU A 339 3.11 32.66 -13.28
C GLU A 339 4.37 32.81 -12.41
N GLY A 340 4.18 33.45 -11.25
CA GLY A 340 5.07 33.24 -10.11
C GLY A 340 4.87 31.82 -9.58
N ALA A 341 5.46 30.83 -10.26
CA ALA A 341 5.36 29.44 -9.88
C ALA A 341 5.85 29.24 -8.44
N SER A 342 4.93 28.92 -7.52
CA SER A 342 5.28 28.68 -6.12
C SER A 342 6.24 27.49 -6.04
N ARG A 343 7.39 27.66 -5.39
CA ARG A 343 8.30 26.52 -5.14
C ARG A 343 7.52 25.44 -4.37
N PRO A 344 7.53 24.17 -4.81
CA PRO A 344 6.94 23.10 -4.02
C PRO A 344 7.63 23.04 -2.65
N ALA A 345 6.84 22.91 -1.59
CA ALA A 345 7.30 22.95 -0.20
C ALA A 345 7.94 21.62 0.26
N THR A 346 8.82 21.09 -0.59
CA THR A 346 9.92 20.17 -0.26
C THR A 346 11.22 20.53 -1.00
N SER A 347 11.25 21.67 -1.72
CA SER A 347 12.35 22.12 -2.60
C SER A 347 13.71 22.40 -1.93
N GLY A 348 13.85 22.09 -0.63
CA GLY A 348 15.14 22.04 0.03
C GLY A 348 15.96 20.81 -0.36
N VAL A 349 15.34 19.62 -0.48
CA VAL A 349 16.03 18.35 -0.75
C VAL A 349 15.72 17.83 -2.14
N GLY A 350 16.70 17.20 -2.78
CA GLY A 350 16.54 16.61 -4.12
C GLY A 350 15.52 15.45 -4.15
N PRO A 351 15.24 14.89 -5.35
CA PRO A 351 14.47 13.66 -5.47
C PRO A 351 15.15 12.50 -4.74
N ARG A 352 14.36 11.48 -4.37
CA ARG A 352 14.90 10.30 -3.68
C ARG A 352 15.93 9.58 -4.57
N PRO A 353 17.18 9.34 -4.10
CA PRO A 353 18.15 8.56 -4.86
C PRO A 353 17.69 7.11 -5.04
N GLU A 354 17.87 6.54 -6.23
CA GLU A 354 17.53 5.14 -6.53
C GLU A 354 18.24 4.16 -5.57
N SER A 355 19.49 4.46 -5.23
CA SER A 355 20.31 3.67 -4.30
C SER A 355 20.03 3.93 -2.81
N ALA A 356 19.04 4.77 -2.47
CA ALA A 356 18.73 5.05 -1.06
C ALA A 356 18.05 3.84 -0.40
N VAL A 357 18.33 3.64 0.89
CA VAL A 357 17.83 2.47 1.64
C VAL A 357 16.32 2.52 1.86
N GLY A 358 15.65 1.37 1.83
CA GLY A 358 14.25 1.22 2.25
C GLY A 358 14.09 1.32 3.76
N GLY A 359 12.87 1.60 4.23
CA GLY A 359 12.56 1.80 5.66
C GLY A 359 12.99 0.63 6.55
N ARG A 360 12.73 -0.62 6.14
CA ARG A 360 13.17 -1.82 6.88
C ARG A 360 14.69 -1.95 6.97
N ALA A 361 15.41 -1.65 5.90
CA ALA A 361 16.87 -1.70 5.89
C ALA A 361 17.46 -0.62 6.81
N PHE A 362 16.94 0.61 6.70
CA PHE A 362 17.32 1.72 7.58
C PHE A 362 17.07 1.39 9.07
N MET A 363 15.91 0.82 9.41
CA MET A 363 15.64 0.41 10.79
C MET A 363 16.53 -0.74 11.28
N ALA A 364 17.02 -1.60 10.39
CA ALA A 364 18.03 -2.60 10.74
C ALA A 364 19.38 -1.94 11.09
N GLU A 365 19.82 -0.93 10.33
CA GLU A 365 21.02 -0.15 10.62
C GLU A 365 20.93 0.55 11.99
N LEU A 366 19.76 1.09 12.36
CA LEU A 366 19.58 1.80 13.63
C LEU A 366 19.65 0.89 14.88
N LYS A 367 19.42 -0.43 14.76
CA LYS A 367 19.27 -1.35 15.92
C LYS A 367 20.50 -1.40 16.83
N GLY A 368 21.71 -1.23 16.28
CA GLY A 368 22.97 -1.20 17.05
C GLY A 368 23.47 0.19 17.44
N LEU A 369 22.90 1.27 16.89
CA LEU A 369 23.44 2.62 17.08
C LEU A 369 23.04 3.25 18.43
N PRO A 370 23.93 4.05 19.06
CA PRO A 370 23.56 4.90 20.20
C PRO A 370 22.62 6.02 19.76
N PRO A 371 21.81 6.61 20.67
CA PRO A 371 20.75 7.58 20.31
C PRO A 371 21.20 8.72 19.40
N ALA A 372 22.30 9.42 19.74
CA ALA A 372 22.80 10.53 18.92
C ALA A 372 23.23 10.12 17.49
N ALA A 373 23.70 8.88 17.30
CA ALA A 373 24.04 8.36 15.98
C ALA A 373 22.79 7.99 15.17
N ARG A 374 21.68 7.59 15.81
CA ARG A 374 20.38 7.40 15.15
C ARG A 374 19.82 8.72 14.64
N GLU A 375 19.76 9.74 15.49
CA GLU A 375 19.33 11.09 15.12
C GLU A 375 20.14 11.64 13.93
N SER A 376 21.47 11.44 13.96
CA SER A 376 22.36 11.81 12.86
C SER A 376 22.12 11.00 11.58
N ALA A 377 21.73 9.73 11.69
CA ALA A 377 21.39 8.89 10.53
C ALA A 377 20.06 9.31 9.89
N ILE A 378 19.07 9.65 10.70
CA ILE A 378 17.77 10.19 10.25
C ILE A 378 17.99 11.45 9.43
N LEU A 379 18.73 12.43 9.97
CA LEU A 379 18.97 13.70 9.27
C LEU A 379 19.69 13.48 7.92
N ARG A 380 20.74 12.63 7.88
CA ARG A 380 21.47 12.34 6.64
C ARG A 380 20.60 11.72 5.55
N GLU A 381 19.69 10.82 5.89
CA GLU A 381 18.79 10.22 4.90
C GLU A 381 17.78 11.24 4.37
N VAL A 382 17.26 12.13 5.22
CA VAL A 382 16.41 13.24 4.79
C VAL A 382 17.17 14.22 3.89
N GLU A 383 18.41 14.58 4.24
CA GLU A 383 19.26 15.49 3.46
C GLU A 383 19.58 14.95 2.05
N LYS A 384 19.73 13.63 1.93
CA LYS A 384 19.85 12.93 0.63
C LYS A 384 18.54 12.88 -0.16
N GLY A 385 17.40 13.19 0.47
CA GLY A 385 16.07 13.08 -0.13
C GLY A 385 15.38 11.72 0.03
N ASN A 386 15.85 10.84 0.92
CA ASN A 386 15.25 9.51 1.17
C ASN A 386 13.94 9.58 1.97
N LEU A 387 12.93 10.17 1.33
CA LEU A 387 11.54 10.28 1.77
C LEU A 387 10.66 9.56 0.74
N PRO A 388 9.55 8.91 1.16
CA PRO A 388 8.49 8.50 0.25
C PRO A 388 7.98 9.68 -0.59
N GLU A 389 7.66 9.42 -1.85
CA GLU A 389 7.26 10.47 -2.79
C GLU A 389 5.92 11.09 -2.40
N PHE A 390 4.98 10.27 -1.88
CA PHE A 390 3.68 10.76 -1.41
C PHE A 390 3.78 11.78 -0.26
N LEU A 391 4.89 11.83 0.51
CA LEU A 391 5.10 12.87 1.52
C LEU A 391 5.49 14.23 0.93
N ARG A 392 5.87 14.29 -0.34
CA ARG A 392 6.23 15.55 -1.02
C ARG A 392 5.01 16.30 -1.54
N GLU A 393 3.89 15.60 -1.74
CA GLU A 393 2.58 16.18 -2.06
C GLU A 393 1.87 16.71 -0.81
N LEU A 394 2.23 17.93 -0.38
CA LEU A 394 1.57 18.55 0.76
C LEU A 394 0.09 18.82 0.47
N LYS A 395 -0.80 18.42 1.38
CA LYS A 395 -2.25 18.60 1.25
C LYS A 395 -2.71 19.91 1.93
N PRO A 396 -3.69 20.63 1.35
CA PRO A 396 -4.21 21.85 1.93
C PRO A 396 -5.08 21.56 3.16
N VAL A 397 -4.95 22.40 4.19
CA VAL A 397 -5.80 22.39 5.39
C VAL A 397 -6.26 23.82 5.63
N SER A 398 -7.57 24.04 5.62
CA SER A 398 -8.19 25.34 5.83
C SER A 398 -8.15 25.71 7.31
N VAL A 399 -7.89 26.97 7.62
CA VAL A 399 -7.90 27.53 8.97
C VAL A 399 -8.70 28.83 8.98
N SER A 400 -9.39 29.10 10.07
CA SER A 400 -10.13 30.36 10.25
C SER A 400 -10.06 30.86 11.69
N PHE A 401 -10.31 32.17 11.81
CA PHE A 401 -10.28 32.92 13.05
C PHE A 401 -11.18 34.15 12.92
N VAL A 402 -11.72 34.63 14.04
CA VAL A 402 -12.39 35.92 14.14
C VAL A 402 -11.58 36.76 15.12
N ASP A 403 -11.09 37.92 14.67
CA ASP A 403 -10.24 38.80 15.46
C ASP A 403 -11.02 39.52 16.59
N SER A 404 -10.30 40.25 17.43
CA SER A 404 -10.88 41.01 18.54
C SER A 404 -11.80 42.16 18.11
N LYS A 405 -11.86 42.48 16.81
CA LYS A 405 -12.74 43.48 16.19
C LYS A 405 -13.94 42.85 15.48
N GLY A 406 -14.05 41.52 15.49
CA GLY A 406 -15.10 40.77 14.78
C GLY A 406 -14.80 40.49 13.31
N GLN A 407 -13.59 40.77 12.81
CA GLN A 407 -13.20 40.46 11.44
C GLN A 407 -12.86 38.97 11.31
N ARG A 408 -13.55 38.27 10.41
CA ARG A 408 -13.20 36.90 10.01
C ARG A 408 -12.00 36.92 9.08
N HIS A 409 -10.98 36.15 9.43
CA HIS A 409 -9.82 35.83 8.58
C HIS A 409 -9.89 34.39 8.13
N GLU A 410 -9.45 34.14 6.90
CA GLU A 410 -9.36 32.80 6.32
C GLU A 410 -7.94 32.50 5.86
N GLY A 411 -7.50 31.26 6.04
CA GLY A 411 -6.20 30.84 5.57
C GLY A 411 -6.18 29.37 5.17
N GLN A 412 -5.10 28.99 4.49
CA GLN A 412 -4.85 27.62 4.08
C GLN A 412 -3.37 27.29 4.25
N ILE A 413 -3.07 26.39 5.19
CA ILE A 413 -1.74 25.81 5.36
C ILE A 413 -1.59 24.60 4.42
N ARG A 414 -0.35 24.24 4.07
CA ARG A 414 -0.03 23.01 3.32
C ARG A 414 0.74 22.07 4.24
N VAL A 415 0.33 20.81 4.33
CA VAL A 415 0.81 19.88 5.37
C VAL A 415 1.19 18.54 4.77
N MET A 416 2.23 17.88 5.28
CA MET A 416 2.53 16.50 4.88
C MET A 416 1.34 15.57 5.20
N PRO A 417 0.93 14.71 4.24
CA PRO A 417 -0.24 13.84 4.42
C PRO A 417 -0.10 12.90 5.62
N ASP A 418 1.13 12.46 5.93
CA ASP A 418 1.47 11.68 7.12
C ASP A 418 2.69 12.27 7.84
N TYR A 419 3.11 11.67 8.95
CA TYR A 419 4.37 12.00 9.63
C TYR A 419 5.58 11.61 8.79
N LEU A 420 6.70 12.30 9.03
CA LEU A 420 7.97 12.06 8.37
C LEU A 420 8.36 10.57 8.46
N ALA A 421 8.68 10.00 7.30
CA ALA A 421 9.15 8.65 7.14
C ALA A 421 10.40 8.59 6.25
N ILE A 422 11.24 7.58 6.48
CA ILE A 422 12.40 7.27 5.64
C ILE A 422 12.11 6.00 4.86
N GLY A 423 12.42 6.02 3.56
CA GLY A 423 12.19 4.90 2.65
C GLY A 423 11.55 5.29 1.32
N SER A 424 10.93 4.33 0.64
CA SER A 424 10.16 4.50 -0.60
C SER A 424 8.65 4.42 -0.33
N ASN A 425 7.79 4.58 -1.35
CA ASN A 425 6.34 4.41 -1.19
C ASN A 425 5.96 3.01 -0.68
N ASP A 426 6.70 1.96 -1.08
CA ASP A 426 6.42 0.55 -0.74
C ASP A 426 7.14 0.03 0.51
N ASP A 427 8.22 0.71 0.95
CA ASP A 427 9.03 0.31 2.09
C ASP A 427 9.52 1.56 2.84
N PHE A 428 8.71 2.02 3.77
CA PHE A 428 9.01 3.15 4.66
C PHE A 428 8.65 2.87 6.11
N VAL A 429 9.25 3.66 7.01
CA VAL A 429 8.92 3.66 8.43
C VAL A 429 8.79 5.11 8.92
N ARG A 430 7.70 5.43 9.62
CA ARG A 430 7.50 6.72 10.31
C ARG A 430 8.44 6.79 11.51
N VAL A 431 9.50 7.58 11.40
CA VAL A 431 10.61 7.54 12.37
C VAL A 431 10.37 8.52 13.50
N PRO A 432 10.27 8.07 14.77
CA PRO A 432 10.34 8.97 15.93
C PRO A 432 11.73 9.61 16.03
N MET A 433 11.79 10.87 16.41
CA MET A 433 13.03 11.63 16.56
C MET A 433 12.90 12.67 17.69
N THR A 434 14.01 13.26 18.11
CA THR A 434 14.02 14.40 19.06
C THR A 434 13.46 15.68 18.41
N PRO A 435 12.93 16.64 19.20
CA PRO A 435 12.58 17.97 18.69
C PRO A 435 13.74 18.68 17.97
N LYS A 436 15.00 18.43 18.35
CA LYS A 436 16.17 19.01 17.67
C LYS A 436 16.31 18.49 16.24
N THR A 437 16.20 17.18 16.04
CA THR A 437 16.23 16.59 14.69
C THR A 437 15.01 16.97 13.88
N ALA A 438 13.81 17.00 14.50
CA ALA A 438 12.59 17.45 13.83
C ALA A 438 12.68 18.91 13.36
N GLN A 439 13.28 19.80 14.16
CA GLN A 439 13.56 21.19 13.76
C GLN A 439 14.57 21.26 12.62
N ALA A 440 15.69 20.51 12.70
CA ALA A 440 16.70 20.49 11.64
C ALA A 440 16.12 19.99 10.30
N VAL A 441 15.24 18.98 10.33
CA VAL A 441 14.50 18.51 9.16
C VAL A 441 13.54 19.58 8.62
N ALA A 442 12.77 20.25 9.49
CA ALA A 442 11.86 21.30 9.08
C ALA A 442 12.62 22.45 8.40
N ASP A 443 13.69 22.95 9.02
CA ASP A 443 14.59 23.97 8.47
C ASP A 443 15.17 23.52 7.11
N ARG A 444 15.61 22.26 7.00
CA ARG A 444 16.19 21.69 5.76
C ARG A 444 15.19 21.59 4.60
N LEU A 445 13.90 21.39 4.89
CA LEU A 445 12.83 21.23 3.90
C LEU A 445 12.13 22.55 3.52
N GLY A 446 12.36 23.65 4.27
CA GLY A 446 11.61 24.90 4.11
C GLY A 446 10.24 24.85 4.81
N CYS A 447 10.15 24.12 5.91
CA CYS A 447 8.93 23.81 6.66
C CYS A 447 9.03 24.30 8.11
N VAL A 448 7.90 24.24 8.81
CA VAL A 448 7.79 24.35 10.28
C VAL A 448 7.08 23.12 10.84
N LEU A 449 7.13 22.92 12.15
CA LEU A 449 6.28 21.94 12.85
C LEU A 449 4.94 22.58 13.23
N PRO A 450 3.85 21.81 13.48
CA PRO A 450 2.55 22.38 13.76
C PRO A 450 2.45 22.97 15.17
N THR A 451 1.49 23.86 15.41
CA THR A 451 0.99 24.19 16.76
C THR A 451 -0.10 23.20 17.19
N ARG A 452 -0.55 23.24 18.44
CA ARG A 452 -1.77 22.51 18.85
C ARG A 452 -2.98 22.80 17.96
N LYS A 453 -3.31 24.08 17.73
CA LYS A 453 -4.44 24.47 16.86
C LYS A 453 -4.28 23.92 15.44
N MET A 454 -3.07 23.91 14.87
CA MET A 454 -2.85 23.29 13.56
C MET A 454 -3.13 21.78 13.60
N VAL A 455 -2.64 21.05 14.61
CA VAL A 455 -2.89 19.60 14.74
C VAL A 455 -4.39 19.30 14.82
N ASP A 456 -5.16 20.09 15.58
CA ASP A 456 -6.61 19.93 15.67
C ASP A 456 -7.33 20.17 14.33
N GLN A 457 -6.90 21.17 13.56
CA GLN A 457 -7.46 21.46 12.23
C GLN A 457 -7.06 20.40 11.19
N ILE A 458 -5.82 19.92 11.24
CA ILE A 458 -5.34 18.77 10.46
C ILE A 458 -6.21 17.56 10.78
N TYR A 459 -6.38 17.22 12.07
CA TYR A 459 -7.20 16.08 12.47
C TYR A 459 -8.65 16.20 11.99
N ALA A 460 -9.28 17.36 12.19
CA ALA A 460 -10.65 17.61 11.74
C ALA A 460 -10.81 17.34 10.23
N GLN A 461 -9.87 17.82 9.41
CA GLN A 461 -9.91 17.74 7.95
C GLN A 461 -9.27 16.46 7.35
N SER A 462 -8.58 15.64 8.13
CA SER A 462 -8.02 14.36 7.65
C SER A 462 -9.11 13.42 7.13
N THR A 463 -8.97 12.98 5.88
CA THR A 463 -9.77 11.91 5.26
C THR A 463 -9.70 10.64 6.10
N THR A 464 -8.51 10.32 6.64
CA THR A 464 -8.29 9.14 7.46
C THR A 464 -7.93 9.51 8.89
N LYS A 465 -8.79 9.10 9.82
CA LYS A 465 -8.59 9.19 11.26
C LYS A 465 -8.32 7.78 11.80
N LEU A 466 -7.13 7.55 12.35
CA LEU A 466 -6.68 6.25 12.87
C LEU A 466 -6.79 6.22 14.40
N THR A 467 -7.10 5.05 14.97
CA THR A 467 -7.15 4.89 16.41
C THR A 467 -5.72 4.82 16.99
N PRO A 468 -5.45 5.48 18.13
CA PRO A 468 -4.21 5.29 18.88
C PRO A 468 -3.93 3.81 19.20
N GLN A 469 -2.66 3.38 19.11
CA GLN A 469 -2.23 2.00 19.39
C GLN A 469 -1.15 1.98 20.49
N PRO A 470 -1.52 2.04 21.78
CA PRO A 470 -0.55 2.13 22.88
C PRO A 470 0.29 0.86 23.05
N MET A 471 1.61 1.04 23.09
CA MET A 471 2.59 0.01 23.44
C MET A 471 3.18 0.26 24.84
N THR A 472 3.23 -0.78 25.67
CA THR A 472 3.54 -0.65 27.11
C THR A 472 5.01 -0.88 27.46
N LYS A 473 5.78 -1.61 26.65
CA LYS A 473 7.18 -1.99 26.90
C LYS A 473 8.14 -1.36 25.89
N ASP A 474 9.42 -1.24 26.27
CA ASP A 474 10.55 -0.94 25.37
C ASP A 474 10.33 0.27 24.44
N ARG A 475 9.71 1.32 24.98
CA ARG A 475 9.09 2.40 24.19
C ARG A 475 10.04 3.21 23.30
N GLU A 476 11.34 3.20 23.63
CA GLU A 476 12.42 3.93 22.95
C GLU A 476 13.28 3.03 22.03
N LYS A 477 12.93 1.73 21.91
CA LYS A 477 13.67 0.77 21.08
C LYS A 477 13.23 0.85 19.62
N VAL A 478 14.19 0.73 18.71
CA VAL A 478 13.99 0.69 17.25
C VAL A 478 12.99 -0.41 16.84
N ALA A 479 13.03 -1.58 17.48
CA ALA A 479 12.07 -2.67 17.23
C ALA A 479 10.62 -2.28 17.57
N THR A 480 10.41 -1.44 18.59
CA THR A 480 9.11 -0.90 18.97
C THR A 480 8.63 0.14 17.97
N PHE A 481 9.54 0.92 17.37
CA PHE A 481 9.19 1.86 16.29
C PHE A 481 8.73 1.10 15.04
N GLU A 482 9.45 0.04 14.64
CA GLU A 482 9.03 -0.85 13.54
C GLU A 482 7.67 -1.52 13.84
N ALA A 483 7.47 -2.00 15.07
CA ALA A 483 6.23 -2.64 15.49
C ALA A 483 5.05 -1.66 15.48
N HIS A 484 5.22 -0.45 16.01
CA HIS A 484 4.17 0.58 15.95
C HIS A 484 3.89 1.01 14.51
N ASN A 485 4.90 1.12 13.64
CA ASN A 485 4.68 1.37 12.22
C ASN A 485 3.82 0.26 11.59
N ARG A 486 4.09 -1.01 11.87
CA ARG A 486 3.23 -2.12 11.41
C ARG A 486 1.79 -2.04 11.95
N LEU A 487 1.59 -1.60 13.19
CA LEU A 487 0.23 -1.37 13.73
C LEU A 487 -0.48 -0.21 13.03
N ILE A 488 0.24 0.85 12.67
CA ILE A 488 -0.29 1.98 11.90
C ILE A 488 -0.67 1.54 10.48
N GLU A 489 0.25 0.88 9.77
CA GLU A 489 0.00 0.32 8.44
C GLU A 489 -1.17 -0.67 8.46
N GLY A 490 -1.30 -1.50 9.51
CA GLY A 490 -2.44 -2.40 9.68
C GLY A 490 -3.79 -1.70 9.88
N GLN A 491 -3.81 -0.47 10.43
CA GLN A 491 -5.04 0.34 10.55
C GLN A 491 -5.37 1.14 9.29
N LEU A 492 -4.34 1.60 8.59
CA LEU A 492 -4.48 2.18 7.24
C LEU A 492 -5.08 1.15 6.31
N GLY A 493 -4.51 -0.07 6.32
CA GLY A 493 -4.84 -1.14 5.39
C GLY A 493 -4.63 -0.65 3.97
N ASP A 494 -5.74 -0.38 3.29
CA ASP A 494 -5.77 -0.05 1.87
C ASP A 494 -6.18 1.41 1.63
N ARG A 495 -6.28 2.23 2.69
CA ARG A 495 -6.44 3.68 2.58
C ARG A 495 -5.13 4.25 2.03
N GLY A 496 -5.21 4.83 0.83
CA GLY A 496 -4.04 5.16 0.01
C GLY A 496 -3.03 6.06 0.73
N ALA A 497 -1.74 5.72 0.59
CA ALA A 497 -0.66 6.61 0.95
C ALA A 497 -0.78 7.91 0.14
N GLY A 498 -0.60 9.06 0.80
CA GLY A 498 -0.81 10.37 0.21
C GLY A 498 -2.14 11.04 0.60
N GLU A 499 -3.14 10.32 1.09
CA GLU A 499 -4.29 10.95 1.77
C GLU A 499 -3.87 11.63 3.08
N LEU A 500 -4.63 12.62 3.56
CA LEU A 500 -4.35 13.25 4.85
C LEU A 500 -4.77 12.30 6.00
N VAL A 501 -3.77 11.78 6.72
CA VAL A 501 -3.91 10.78 7.81
C VAL A 501 -3.52 11.40 9.16
N SER A 502 -4.32 11.18 10.20
CA SER A 502 -4.01 11.62 11.57
C SER A 502 -4.59 10.70 12.67
N GLY A 503 -4.30 11.02 13.94
CA GLY A 503 -4.78 10.29 15.14
C GLY A 503 -3.78 9.26 15.68
N HIS A 504 -2.90 8.71 14.85
CA HIS A 504 -1.99 7.60 15.17
C HIS A 504 -0.71 7.93 15.94
N LYS A 505 -0.34 9.21 16.09
CA LYS A 505 0.86 9.66 16.81
C LYS A 505 0.55 10.91 17.64
N LYS A 506 1.46 11.23 18.55
CA LYS A 506 1.61 12.54 19.19
C LYS A 506 2.50 13.41 18.30
N ASP A 507 1.99 14.55 17.84
CA ASP A 507 2.78 15.55 17.13
C ASP A 507 3.77 16.21 18.09
N ILE A 508 5.01 16.43 17.62
CA ILE A 508 5.93 17.41 18.21
C ILE A 508 5.44 18.79 17.78
N VAL A 509 5.06 19.64 18.74
CA VAL A 509 4.36 20.91 18.47
C VAL A 509 5.10 22.15 18.94
N MET A 510 4.87 23.27 18.26
CA MET A 510 5.22 24.61 18.73
C MET A 510 4.19 25.12 19.73
N THR A 511 4.66 25.75 20.80
CA THR A 511 3.85 26.32 21.89
C THR A 511 4.63 27.43 22.58
N ARG A 512 3.94 28.41 23.17
CA ARG A 512 4.57 29.51 23.92
C ARG A 512 5.22 29.02 25.21
N GLU A 513 4.82 27.85 25.71
CA GLU A 513 5.41 27.23 26.90
C GLU A 513 6.90 26.86 26.72
N LEU A 514 7.36 26.54 25.52
CA LEU A 514 8.77 26.21 25.26
C LEU A 514 9.70 27.41 25.49
N ALA A 515 9.23 28.65 25.30
CA ALA A 515 10.01 29.85 25.61
C ALA A 515 10.29 30.00 27.11
N LYS A 516 9.39 29.50 27.97
CA LYS A 516 9.51 29.49 29.43
C LYS A 516 10.24 28.24 29.95
N ARG A 517 10.27 27.17 29.15
CA ARG A 517 10.73 25.83 29.53
C ARG A 517 11.82 25.36 28.56
N PRO A 518 13.03 25.95 28.62
CA PRO A 518 14.16 25.52 27.78
C PRO A 518 14.47 24.04 28.01
N ASN A 519 14.99 23.39 26.97
CA ASN A 519 15.34 21.95 26.98
C ASN A 519 14.17 20.99 27.24
N LYS A 520 12.91 21.41 27.04
CA LYS A 520 11.74 20.50 27.01
C LYS A 520 11.30 20.19 25.58
N VAL A 521 10.61 19.06 25.40
CA VAL A 521 9.82 18.77 24.19
C VAL A 521 8.36 19.09 24.48
N ALA A 522 7.66 19.71 23.53
CA ALA A 522 6.20 19.85 23.59
C ALA A 522 5.54 18.82 22.66
N ILE A 523 4.62 18.03 23.22
CA ILE A 523 3.88 17.01 22.48
C ILE A 523 2.38 17.16 22.70
N TYR A 524 1.60 16.84 21.66
CA TYR A 524 0.15 16.95 21.65
C TYR A 524 -0.50 15.91 20.73
N GLY A 525 -1.78 15.60 20.96
CA GLY A 525 -2.63 14.90 20.01
C GLY A 525 -2.83 13.44 20.35
N TRP A 526 -2.48 12.54 19.42
CA TRP A 526 -2.84 11.12 19.50
C TRP A 526 -4.37 10.96 19.68
N HIS A 527 -5.11 11.64 18.81
CA HIS A 527 -6.56 11.78 18.87
C HIS A 527 -7.28 10.45 18.67
N GLN A 528 -8.23 10.16 19.54
CA GLN A 528 -9.23 9.11 19.33
C GLN A 528 -10.17 9.49 18.17
N PRO A 529 -10.86 8.52 17.55
CA PRO A 529 -11.79 8.77 16.44
C PRO A 529 -12.83 9.88 16.70
N ASP A 530 -13.24 10.08 17.94
CA ASP A 530 -14.17 11.13 18.39
C ASP A 530 -13.56 12.55 18.43
N GLY A 531 -12.28 12.69 18.10
CA GLY A 531 -11.54 13.95 18.11
C GLY A 531 -10.94 14.35 19.46
N LYS A 532 -11.02 13.52 20.50
CA LYS A 532 -10.37 13.82 21.79
C LYS A 532 -8.90 13.40 21.77
N PRO A 533 -7.94 14.31 22.05
CA PRO A 533 -6.52 13.96 22.18
C PRO A 533 -6.29 13.06 23.41
N ILE A 534 -5.57 11.94 23.26
CA ILE A 534 -5.05 11.18 24.43
C ILE A 534 -3.88 11.94 25.07
N GLN A 535 -3.08 12.65 24.27
CA GLN A 535 -1.98 13.47 24.73
C GLN A 535 -2.42 14.94 24.82
N PRO A 536 -2.76 15.47 26.01
CA PRO A 536 -2.90 16.91 26.19
C PRO A 536 -1.55 17.60 25.97
N LEU A 537 -1.56 18.91 25.74
CA LEU A 537 -0.36 19.69 25.47
C LEU A 537 0.57 19.59 26.68
N SER A 538 1.71 18.92 26.49
CA SER A 538 2.60 18.54 27.59
C SER A 538 4.04 18.89 27.29
N THR A 539 4.70 19.48 28.28
CA THR A 539 6.12 19.87 28.29
C THR A 539 6.89 19.23 29.47
N ILE A 540 6.38 18.12 30.00
CA ILE A 540 6.99 17.45 31.17
C ILE A 540 8.35 16.82 30.82
N HIS A 541 8.48 16.30 29.59
CA HIS A 541 9.66 15.57 29.13
C HIS A 541 10.75 16.48 28.57
N ASP A 542 12.01 16.13 28.84
CA ASP A 542 13.18 16.82 28.31
C ASP A 542 13.35 16.62 26.80
N ALA A 543 14.09 17.51 26.14
CA ALA A 543 14.27 17.56 24.69
C ALA A 543 15.04 16.36 24.10
N SER A 544 15.58 15.47 24.95
CA SER A 544 16.14 14.18 24.55
C SER A 544 15.11 13.04 24.54
N TYR A 545 13.92 13.25 25.10
CA TYR A 545 12.88 12.23 25.18
C TYR A 545 12.22 11.99 23.82
N LEU A 546 12.13 10.71 23.43
CA LEU A 546 11.33 10.25 22.32
C LEU A 546 10.82 8.83 22.58
N ASP A 547 9.60 8.53 22.12
CA ASP A 547 9.07 7.18 22.10
C ASP A 547 8.43 6.84 20.75
N TYR A 548 8.04 5.57 20.56
CA TYR A 548 7.35 5.05 19.37
C TYR A 548 6.13 5.87 18.92
N SER A 549 5.48 6.61 19.84
CA SER A 549 4.27 7.39 19.61
C SER A 549 4.55 8.81 19.12
N HIS A 550 5.79 9.31 19.15
CA HIS A 550 6.14 10.60 18.56
C HIS A 550 6.06 10.58 17.02
N GLY A 551 5.55 11.67 16.45
CA GLY A 551 5.54 11.96 15.02
C GLY A 551 5.98 13.40 14.77
N ALA A 552 6.82 13.60 13.75
CA ALA A 552 7.14 14.92 13.23
C ALA A 552 6.36 15.12 11.93
N ARG A 553 5.42 16.07 11.89
CA ARG A 553 4.65 16.42 10.70
C ARG A 553 5.14 17.76 10.18
N MET A 554 5.46 17.84 8.89
CA MET A 554 5.91 19.11 8.31
C MET A 554 4.71 19.91 7.80
N VAL A 555 4.69 21.20 8.14
CA VAL A 555 3.82 22.22 7.57
C VAL A 555 4.70 23.12 6.71
N ALA A 556 4.27 23.48 5.50
CA ALA A 556 5.03 24.40 4.63
C ALA A 556 5.35 25.72 5.37
N GLY A 557 6.54 26.28 5.15
CA GLY A 557 6.92 27.58 5.72
C GLY A 557 6.05 28.76 5.23
N THR A 558 5.24 28.55 4.19
CA THR A 558 4.29 29.53 3.64
C THR A 558 2.86 29.00 3.57
N MET A 559 1.91 29.89 3.79
CA MET A 559 0.46 29.63 3.74
C MET A 559 -0.27 30.74 2.99
N ILE A 560 -1.51 30.49 2.56
CA ILE A 560 -2.41 31.55 2.08
C ILE A 560 -3.14 32.17 3.29
N VAL A 561 -3.25 33.50 3.34
CA VAL A 561 -4.08 34.27 4.28
C VAL A 561 -4.83 35.33 3.49
N ASP A 562 -6.17 35.33 3.57
CA ASP A 562 -7.06 36.28 2.89
C ASP A 562 -6.70 36.46 1.40
N GLY A 563 -6.41 35.34 0.72
CA GLY A 563 -6.03 35.29 -0.70
C GLY A 563 -4.58 35.63 -1.04
N ARG A 564 -3.69 35.85 -0.06
CA ARG A 564 -2.27 36.20 -0.26
C ARG A 564 -1.33 35.19 0.39
N GLU A 565 -0.25 34.80 -0.29
CA GLU A 565 0.79 33.97 0.34
C GLU A 565 1.57 34.79 1.39
N ARG A 566 1.81 34.19 2.56
CA ARG A 566 2.57 34.75 3.71
C ARG A 566 3.42 33.69 4.38
N SER A 567 4.45 34.10 5.12
CA SER A 567 5.22 33.19 5.97
C SER A 567 4.38 32.73 7.17
N VAL A 568 4.40 31.43 7.46
CA VAL A 568 3.76 30.86 8.65
C VAL A 568 4.40 31.41 9.94
N ALA A 569 5.70 31.70 9.91
CA ALA A 569 6.40 32.30 11.05
C ALA A 569 5.97 33.75 11.32
N GLU A 570 5.70 34.54 10.27
CA GLU A 570 5.18 35.91 10.39
C GLU A 570 3.75 35.90 10.93
N VAL A 571 2.88 35.03 10.37
CA VAL A 571 1.49 34.89 10.82
C VAL A 571 1.42 34.43 12.28
N LEU A 572 2.31 33.56 12.73
CA LEU A 572 2.40 33.14 14.14
C LEU A 572 2.86 34.26 15.08
N ALA A 573 3.69 35.20 14.61
CA ALA A 573 4.18 36.32 15.42
C ALA A 573 3.21 37.53 15.41
N ASP A 574 2.36 37.65 14.41
CA ASP A 574 1.40 38.75 14.25
C ASP A 574 0.25 38.66 15.28
N LYS A 575 0.07 39.73 16.07
CA LYS A 575 -0.98 39.81 17.10
C LYS A 575 -2.42 39.74 16.57
N ASP A 576 -2.65 40.14 15.33
CA ASP A 576 -3.99 40.20 14.74
C ASP A 576 -4.27 38.94 13.89
N LEU A 577 -3.23 38.27 13.36
CA LEU A 577 -3.37 37.07 12.52
C LEU A 577 -3.02 35.74 13.20
N ALA A 578 -2.26 35.72 14.30
CA ALA A 578 -1.83 34.48 14.96
C ALA A 578 -2.98 33.57 15.39
N GLY A 579 -4.17 34.13 15.62
CA GLY A 579 -5.39 33.38 15.91
C GLY A 579 -5.78 32.36 14.82
N LEU A 580 -5.34 32.53 13.57
CA LEU A 580 -5.48 31.51 12.51
C LEU A 580 -4.76 30.21 12.87
N LEU A 581 -3.61 30.31 13.53
CA LEU A 581 -2.63 29.26 13.68
C LEU A 581 -2.35 28.85 15.13
N SER A 582 -2.72 29.66 16.11
CA SER A 582 -2.43 29.47 17.52
C SER A 582 -3.61 29.93 18.35
N ASP A 583 -4.04 29.11 19.31
CA ASP A 583 -5.01 29.48 20.33
C ASP A 583 -4.34 29.86 21.67
N GLU A 584 -3.00 29.96 21.70
CA GLU A 584 -2.22 30.54 22.79
C GLU A 584 -1.93 32.05 22.58
N GLY A 585 -2.42 32.60 21.47
CA GLY A 585 -1.99 33.89 20.93
C GLY A 585 -0.61 33.81 20.23
N PRO A 586 0.06 34.95 20.01
CA PRO A 586 1.28 35.01 19.21
C PRO A 586 2.45 34.18 19.74
N ILE A 587 3.07 33.44 18.83
CA ILE A 587 4.30 32.66 19.05
C ILE A 587 5.44 33.38 18.32
N ALA A 588 6.24 34.14 19.07
CA ALA A 588 7.29 35.00 18.52
C ALA A 588 8.44 34.27 17.79
N THR A 589 8.50 32.93 17.88
CA THR A 589 9.49 32.13 17.16
C THR A 589 8.86 30.79 16.78
N ALA A 590 8.73 30.52 15.49
CA ALA A 590 8.19 29.28 14.95
C ALA A 590 9.23 28.14 15.03
N ARG A 591 9.59 27.74 16.25
CA ARG A 591 10.55 26.65 16.53
C ARG A 591 10.13 25.78 17.72
N VAL A 592 10.50 24.50 17.66
CA VAL A 592 10.40 23.55 18.78
C VAL A 592 11.73 23.31 19.49
N ALA A 593 12.84 23.68 18.85
CA ALA A 593 14.19 23.59 19.38
C ALA A 593 15.03 24.78 18.88
N ARG A 594 16.08 25.13 19.63
CA ARG A 594 17.07 26.15 19.23
C ARG A 594 18.15 25.53 18.35
#